data_AF-A0A4Y2F8S7-F1
#
_entry.id   AF-A0A4Y2F8S7-F1
#
_cell.length_a   1.000
_cell.length_b   1.000
_cell.length_c   1.000
_cell.angle_alpha   90.00
_cell.angle_beta   90.00
_cell.angle_gamma   90.00
#
_symmetry.space_group_name_H-M   'P 1'
#
loop_
_entity.id
_entity.type
_entity.pdbx_description
1 polymer ?
#
loop_
_entity_poly.entity_id
_entity_poly.type
_entity_poly.pdbx_seq_one_letter_code
_entity_poly.pdbx_strand_id
1 'polypeptide(L)'
;MVNKAVIVVHAGSGASTGFIPGAQLVYKASTKSGDYHRQMNYEKFEKWVLEKLTPNLQPKSVLCMDNTPFHTKGENPTPTKYSIKKEMIDWLTKNSIPCDMKMRKAELYSLTDSNRPKEVTYMIDSIIKGNGYKVLRLPPYHCDLNAIEYIWSTVKRQIKERNVTGDLSLETLENLLCQAMDGVTSQEWQAYCHHVEKLENTYWERDGILEELVDELVIQINSNDSDTDSEETESCHSDLDSFQYSNHNKLQNF
;
A
#
# COMPACT_ATOMS: atom_id res chain seq x y z
N MET A 1 9.11 31.47 1.51
CA MET A 1 9.03 30.88 0.15
C MET A 1 7.85 29.93 0.12
N VAL A 2 7.00 30.00 -0.89
CA VAL A 2 5.89 29.05 -1.07
C VAL A 2 6.51 27.76 -1.61
N ASN A 3 6.42 26.66 -0.86
CA ASN A 3 6.85 25.35 -1.36
C ASN A 3 6.00 24.96 -2.57
N LYS A 4 6.62 24.93 -3.75
CA LYS A 4 6.00 24.42 -4.98
C LYS A 4 6.27 22.92 -5.04
N ALA A 5 5.23 22.13 -5.23
CA ALA A 5 5.35 20.68 -5.39
C ALA A 5 4.50 20.22 -6.57
N VAL A 6 4.94 19.15 -7.20
CA VAL A 6 4.26 18.48 -8.30
C VAL A 6 3.95 17.06 -7.85
N ILE A 7 2.74 16.60 -8.15
CA ILE A 7 2.31 15.23 -7.92
C ILE A 7 2.36 14.50 -9.25
N VAL A 8 2.97 13.32 -9.22
CA VAL A 8 3.16 12.46 -10.37
C VAL A 8 2.54 11.10 -10.05
N VAL A 9 1.74 10.59 -10.99
CA VAL A 9 1.26 9.21 -10.99
C VAL A 9 1.69 8.58 -12.28
N HIS A 10 2.30 7.41 -12.17
CA HIS A 10 2.71 6.64 -13.33
C HIS A 10 2.79 5.16 -12.96
N ALA A 11 2.63 4.30 -13.95
CA ALA A 11 3.00 2.89 -13.86
C ALA A 11 4.14 2.57 -14.81
N GLY A 12 4.95 1.58 -14.45
CA GLY A 12 5.96 1.06 -15.35
C GLY A 12 5.79 -0.42 -15.64
N SER A 13 6.54 -0.88 -16.62
CA SER A 13 6.44 -2.23 -17.15
C SER A 13 7.31 -3.21 -16.38
N GLY A 14 6.72 -4.29 -15.89
CA GLY A 14 7.47 -5.43 -15.33
C GLY A 14 8.34 -6.15 -16.38
N ALA A 15 8.05 -5.99 -17.67
CA ALA A 15 8.91 -6.48 -18.76
C ALA A 15 10.18 -5.62 -18.95
N SER A 16 10.48 -4.73 -18.00
CA SER A 16 11.69 -3.92 -17.97
C SER A 16 11.85 -2.92 -19.13
N THR A 17 10.74 -2.54 -19.76
CA THR A 17 10.74 -1.61 -20.91
C THR A 17 10.64 -0.15 -20.50
N GLY A 18 10.57 0.15 -19.19
CA GLY A 18 10.41 1.52 -18.69
C GLY A 18 8.99 1.86 -18.27
N PHE A 19 8.71 3.16 -18.23
CA PHE A 19 7.38 3.72 -17.99
C PHE A 19 6.38 3.33 -19.10
N ILE A 20 5.11 3.08 -18.74
CA ILE A 20 4.06 2.73 -19.71
C ILE A 20 3.62 3.98 -20.49
N PRO A 21 3.85 4.07 -21.82
CA PRO A 21 3.47 5.25 -22.59
C PRO A 21 1.98 5.60 -22.43
N GLY A 22 1.66 6.88 -22.24
CA GLY A 22 0.28 7.35 -22.07
C GLY A 22 -0.31 7.18 -20.67
N ALA A 23 0.37 6.49 -19.75
CA ALA A 23 -0.08 6.30 -18.37
C ALA A 23 0.35 7.42 -17.41
N GLN A 24 1.06 8.45 -17.87
CA GLN A 24 1.52 9.55 -17.02
C GLN A 24 0.36 10.48 -16.62
N LEU A 25 0.33 10.87 -15.35
CA LEU A 25 -0.46 11.99 -14.84
C LEU A 25 0.43 12.89 -13.99
N VAL A 26 0.48 14.17 -14.33
CA VAL A 26 1.24 15.20 -13.61
C VAL A 26 0.30 16.35 -13.28
N TYR A 27 0.31 16.82 -12.04
CA TYR A 27 -0.41 18.03 -11.65
C TYR A 27 0.22 18.75 -10.47
N LYS A 28 -0.07 20.04 -10.35
CA LYS A 28 0.48 20.92 -9.32
C LYS A 28 -0.16 20.63 -7.96
N ALA A 29 0.67 20.51 -6.93
CA ALA A 29 0.18 20.41 -5.56
C ALA A 29 -0.34 21.78 -5.09
N SER A 30 -1.58 21.82 -4.61
CA SER A 30 -2.18 22.96 -3.91
C SER A 30 -1.38 23.27 -2.63
N THR A 31 -0.99 24.52 -2.44
CA THR A 31 -0.17 24.94 -1.30
C THR A 31 -1.01 25.35 -0.08
N LYS A 32 -2.34 25.21 -0.14
CA LYS A 32 -3.27 25.70 0.90
C LYS A 32 -3.26 24.88 2.19
N SER A 33 -2.81 23.63 2.16
CA SER A 33 -2.60 22.79 3.33
C SER A 33 -1.23 22.16 3.18
N GLY A 34 -0.30 22.40 4.10
CA GLY A 34 1.07 21.86 4.04
C GLY A 34 1.16 20.31 3.95
N ASP A 35 0.04 19.62 4.02
CA ASP A 35 -0.12 18.18 3.74
C ASP A 35 -0.46 17.94 2.27
N TYR A 36 0.57 17.75 1.44
CA TYR A 36 0.41 17.41 0.02
C TYR A 36 -0.03 15.96 -0.18
N HIS A 37 0.12 15.07 0.82
CA HIS A 37 -0.28 13.66 0.72
C HIS A 37 -1.80 13.50 0.57
N ARG A 38 -2.60 14.50 0.97
CA ARG A 38 -4.07 14.50 0.84
C ARG A 38 -4.60 14.92 -0.53
N GLN A 39 -3.71 15.26 -1.46
CA GLN A 39 -4.14 15.78 -2.76
C GLN A 39 -4.36 14.72 -3.82
N MET A 40 -3.77 13.54 -3.62
CA MET A 40 -4.24 12.31 -4.25
C MET A 40 -5.39 11.76 -3.43
N ASN A 41 -6.45 11.30 -4.10
CA ASN A 41 -7.59 10.65 -3.47
C ASN A 41 -8.10 9.52 -4.36
N TYR A 42 -9.08 8.77 -3.85
CA TYR A 42 -9.67 7.65 -4.56
C TYR A 42 -10.20 8.06 -5.93
N GLU A 43 -10.96 9.15 -6.02
CA GLU A 43 -11.65 9.56 -7.25
C GLU A 43 -10.66 9.95 -8.35
N LYS A 44 -9.55 10.61 -8.00
CA LYS A 44 -8.47 10.93 -8.95
C LYS A 44 -7.71 9.67 -9.38
N PHE A 45 -7.44 8.77 -8.45
CA PHE A 45 -6.72 7.53 -8.74
C PHE A 45 -7.57 6.60 -9.62
N GLU A 46 -8.86 6.42 -9.29
CA GLU A 46 -9.83 5.69 -10.10
C GLU A 46 -9.91 6.24 -11.52
N LYS A 47 -10.03 7.57 -11.65
CA LYS A 47 -10.02 8.22 -12.97
C LYS A 47 -8.73 7.95 -13.74
N TRP A 48 -7.57 8.02 -13.07
CA TRP A 48 -6.29 7.69 -13.69
C TRP A 48 -6.22 6.21 -14.13
N VAL A 49 -6.70 5.28 -13.29
CA VAL A 49 -6.76 3.86 -13.63
C VAL A 49 -7.56 3.66 -14.91
N LEU A 50 -8.76 4.25 -15.01
CA LEU A 50 -9.67 4.06 -16.14
C LEU A 50 -9.22 4.78 -17.43
N GLU A 51 -8.69 6.01 -17.31
CA GLU A 51 -8.42 6.86 -18.48
C GLU A 51 -6.99 6.79 -18.98
N LYS A 52 -6.04 6.40 -18.12
CA LYS A 52 -4.60 6.46 -18.42
C LYS A 52 -3.91 5.12 -18.26
N LEU A 53 -4.24 4.34 -17.24
CA LEU A 53 -3.58 3.05 -17.02
C LEU A 53 -4.16 1.95 -17.92
N THR A 54 -5.44 1.58 -17.71
CA THR A 54 -6.04 0.42 -18.37
C THR A 54 -6.04 0.48 -19.90
N PRO A 55 -6.16 1.64 -20.58
CA PRO A 55 -6.08 1.70 -22.04
C PRO A 55 -4.67 1.46 -22.60
N ASN A 56 -3.63 1.66 -21.78
CA ASN A 56 -2.23 1.57 -22.18
C ASN A 56 -1.54 0.30 -21.65
N LEU A 57 -2.25 -0.55 -20.89
CA LEU A 57 -1.74 -1.83 -20.41
C LEU A 57 -1.72 -2.89 -21.52
N GLN A 58 -0.71 -3.74 -21.50
CA GLN A 58 -0.67 -4.92 -22.37
C GLN A 58 -1.67 -5.97 -21.88
N PRO A 59 -2.32 -6.74 -22.79
CA PRO A 59 -3.24 -7.80 -22.39
C PRO A 59 -2.61 -8.79 -21.42
N LYS A 60 -3.40 -9.31 -20.47
CA LYS A 60 -2.97 -10.29 -19.46
C LYS A 60 -1.88 -9.79 -18.49
N SER A 61 -1.71 -8.48 -18.36
CA SER A 61 -0.82 -7.89 -17.34
C SER A 61 -1.31 -8.17 -15.91
N VAL A 62 -0.35 -8.24 -14.98
CA VAL A 62 -0.59 -8.23 -13.53
C VAL A 62 -0.15 -6.87 -13.01
N LEU A 63 -1.05 -6.17 -12.31
CA LEU A 63 -0.72 -4.89 -11.67
C LEU A 63 -0.25 -5.13 -10.24
N CYS A 64 1.01 -4.80 -9.98
CA CYS A 64 1.57 -4.77 -8.62
C CYS A 64 1.27 -3.40 -7.98
N MET A 65 0.69 -3.37 -6.78
CA MET A 65 0.35 -2.14 -6.07
C MET A 65 0.64 -2.25 -4.57
N ASP A 66 1.04 -1.12 -3.98
CA ASP A 66 1.09 -0.95 -2.52
C ASP A 66 -0.33 -0.71 -1.93
N ASN A 67 -0.38 -0.56 -0.61
CA ASN A 67 -1.64 -0.48 0.15
C ASN A 67 -1.95 0.94 0.66
N THR A 68 -1.77 1.98 -0.18
CA THR A 68 -2.16 3.34 0.23
C THR A 68 -3.67 3.44 0.46
N PRO A 69 -4.15 4.36 1.33
CA PRO A 69 -5.58 4.47 1.66
C PRO A 69 -6.51 4.66 0.46
N PHE A 70 -6.05 5.33 -0.60
CA PHE A 70 -6.84 5.54 -1.81
C PHE A 70 -6.78 4.35 -2.78
N HIS A 71 -5.81 3.44 -2.65
CA HIS A 71 -5.84 2.16 -3.36
C HIS A 71 -6.74 1.13 -2.64
N THR A 72 -6.91 1.25 -1.33
CA THR A 72 -7.58 0.25 -0.47
C THR A 72 -8.97 0.69 -0.01
N LYS A 73 -9.67 1.52 -0.79
CA LYS A 73 -11.07 1.85 -0.51
C LYS A 73 -11.93 0.59 -0.68
N GLY A 74 -12.48 0.09 0.42
CA GLY A 74 -13.32 -1.10 0.43
C GLY A 74 -14.64 -0.88 -0.28
N GLU A 75 -15.10 -1.88 -1.03
CA GLU A 75 -16.38 -1.84 -1.75
C GLU A 75 -17.59 -1.96 -0.79
N ASN A 76 -17.44 -2.75 0.27
CA ASN A 76 -18.44 -2.93 1.31
C ASN A 76 -17.80 -2.94 2.71
N PRO A 77 -17.25 -1.81 3.18
CA PRO A 77 -16.46 -1.77 4.40
C PRO A 77 -17.28 -2.20 5.61
N THR A 78 -16.75 -3.16 6.37
CA THR A 78 -17.37 -3.63 7.61
C THR A 78 -17.37 -2.50 8.65
N PRO A 79 -18.52 -2.18 9.26
CA PRO A 79 -18.62 -1.21 10.35
C PRO A 79 -17.66 -1.53 11.50
N THR A 80 -17.17 -0.48 12.15
CA THR A 80 -16.26 -0.60 13.31
C THR A 80 -17.05 -0.51 14.62
N LYS A 81 -16.43 -0.80 15.77
CA LYS A 81 -17.04 -0.58 17.09
C LYS A 81 -17.51 0.85 17.33
N TYR A 82 -16.90 1.81 16.62
CA TYR A 82 -17.23 3.23 16.70
C TYR A 82 -18.37 3.64 15.77
N SER A 83 -18.66 2.88 14.70
CA SER A 83 -19.73 3.13 13.74
C SER A 83 -21.08 3.33 14.41
N ILE A 84 -21.96 4.15 13.81
CA ILE A 84 -23.28 4.38 14.41
C ILE A 84 -24.19 3.16 14.20
N LYS A 85 -25.23 3.04 15.05
CA LYS A 85 -26.17 1.92 14.99
C LYS A 85 -26.79 1.72 13.59
N LYS A 86 -27.12 2.83 12.92
CA LYS A 86 -27.68 2.81 11.56
C LYS A 86 -26.72 2.17 10.55
N GLU A 87 -25.44 2.51 10.56
CA GLU A 87 -24.43 1.94 9.65
C GLU A 87 -24.29 0.42 9.84
N MET A 88 -24.35 -0.06 11.09
CA MET A 88 -24.34 -1.50 11.38
C MET A 88 -25.55 -2.21 10.80
N ILE A 89 -26.75 -1.64 10.98
CA ILE A 89 -28.00 -2.20 10.43
C ILE A 89 -27.98 -2.18 8.90
N ASP A 90 -27.59 -1.06 8.30
CA ASP A 90 -27.54 -0.90 6.84
C ASP A 90 -26.56 -1.93 6.24
N TRP A 91 -25.40 -2.14 6.87
CA TRP A 91 -24.43 -3.14 6.44
C TRP A 91 -24.96 -4.57 6.61
N LEU A 92 -25.53 -4.92 7.77
CA LEU A 92 -26.11 -6.25 8.02
C LEU A 92 -27.21 -6.56 7.00
N THR A 93 -28.11 -5.60 6.77
CA THR A 93 -29.19 -5.72 5.77
C THR A 93 -28.64 -5.88 4.36
N LYS A 94 -27.65 -5.07 3.96
CA LYS A 94 -26.99 -5.15 2.65
C LYS A 94 -26.33 -6.51 2.42
N ASN A 95 -25.76 -7.12 3.46
CA ASN A 95 -25.15 -8.45 3.41
C ASN A 95 -26.16 -9.59 3.66
N SER A 96 -27.47 -9.30 3.70
CA SER A 96 -28.53 -10.29 3.96
C SER A 96 -28.38 -11.03 5.29
N ILE A 97 -27.83 -10.37 6.31
CA ILE A 97 -27.70 -10.91 7.67
C ILE A 97 -28.90 -10.43 8.50
N PRO A 98 -29.71 -11.35 9.06
CA PRO A 98 -30.85 -10.98 9.89
C PRO A 98 -30.44 -10.14 11.11
N CYS A 99 -31.13 -9.03 11.34
CA CYS A 99 -30.93 -8.18 12.51
C CYS A 99 -32.26 -7.50 12.91
N ASP A 100 -32.40 -7.15 14.20
CA ASP A 100 -33.57 -6.42 14.71
C ASP A 100 -33.17 -4.97 15.05
N MET A 101 -33.98 -4.01 14.60
CA MET A 101 -33.84 -2.58 14.90
C MET A 101 -33.83 -2.27 16.40
N LYS A 102 -34.37 -3.15 17.25
CA LYS A 102 -34.40 -3.01 18.71
C LYS A 102 -33.08 -3.39 19.38
N MET A 103 -32.21 -4.15 18.71
CA MET A 103 -30.93 -4.61 19.25
C MET A 103 -30.06 -3.43 19.73
N ARG A 104 -29.31 -3.65 20.80
CA ARG A 104 -28.32 -2.70 21.29
C ARG A 104 -27.16 -2.63 20.32
N LYS A 105 -26.44 -1.49 20.34
CA LYS A 105 -25.27 -1.27 19.47
C LYS A 105 -24.21 -2.38 19.66
N ALA A 106 -24.00 -2.85 20.89
CA ALA A 106 -23.06 -3.93 21.19
C ALA A 106 -23.45 -5.27 20.54
N GLU A 107 -24.74 -5.61 20.53
CA GLU A 107 -25.25 -6.84 19.90
C GLU A 107 -25.11 -6.77 18.37
N LEU A 108 -25.45 -5.62 17.78
CA LEU A 108 -25.27 -5.37 16.35
C LEU A 108 -23.80 -5.41 15.93
N TYR A 109 -22.90 -4.88 16.76
CA TYR A 109 -21.46 -4.98 16.51
C TYR A 109 -20.98 -6.43 16.59
N SER A 110 -21.41 -7.20 17.59
CA SER A 110 -21.03 -8.61 17.73
C SER A 110 -21.47 -9.44 16.52
N LEU A 111 -22.68 -9.20 16.00
CA LEU A 111 -23.16 -9.79 14.75
C LEU A 111 -22.32 -9.36 13.54
N THR A 112 -22.02 -8.06 13.44
CA THR A 112 -21.21 -7.50 12.34
C THR A 112 -19.83 -8.14 12.32
N ASP A 113 -19.18 -8.26 13.47
CA ASP A 113 -17.82 -8.80 13.58
C ASP A 113 -17.77 -10.32 13.34
N SER A 114 -18.76 -11.06 13.84
CA SER A 114 -18.89 -12.51 13.58
C SER A 114 -19.14 -12.84 12.11
N ASN A 115 -19.69 -11.89 11.33
CA ASN A 115 -19.94 -12.03 9.90
C ASN A 115 -18.96 -11.22 9.04
N ARG A 116 -17.87 -10.73 9.63
CA ARG A 116 -16.83 -9.99 8.91
C ARG A 116 -16.26 -10.86 7.78
N PRO A 117 -16.20 -10.36 6.53
CA PRO A 117 -15.53 -11.07 5.46
C PRO A 117 -14.06 -11.34 5.81
N LYS A 118 -13.58 -12.55 5.55
CA LYS A 118 -12.16 -12.91 5.74
C LYS A 118 -11.24 -12.13 4.80
N GLU A 119 -11.73 -11.82 3.61
CA GLU A 119 -11.02 -11.05 2.59
C GLU A 119 -11.75 -9.74 2.30
N VAL A 120 -10.98 -8.66 2.23
CA VAL A 120 -11.51 -7.34 1.89
C VAL A 120 -11.41 -7.17 0.38
N THR A 121 -12.53 -6.84 -0.26
CA THR A 121 -12.56 -6.46 -1.68
C THR A 121 -12.41 -4.95 -1.81
N TYR A 122 -11.37 -4.51 -2.52
CA TYR A 122 -11.12 -3.10 -2.81
C TYR A 122 -11.73 -2.70 -4.16
N MET A 123 -12.32 -1.50 -4.21
CA MET A 123 -13.00 -1.02 -5.42
C MET A 123 -12.06 -0.95 -6.63
N ILE A 124 -10.82 -0.48 -6.43
CA ILE A 124 -9.79 -0.44 -7.47
C ILE A 124 -9.49 -1.84 -8.01
N ASP A 125 -9.42 -2.85 -7.13
CA ASP A 125 -9.14 -4.22 -7.54
C ASP A 125 -10.29 -4.78 -8.37
N SER A 126 -11.54 -4.51 -7.98
CA SER A 126 -12.74 -4.86 -8.75
C SER A 126 -12.72 -4.20 -10.13
N ILE A 127 -12.33 -2.93 -10.24
CA ILE A 127 -12.21 -2.21 -11.52
C ILE A 127 -11.14 -2.87 -12.41
N ILE A 128 -9.94 -3.12 -11.88
CA ILE A 128 -8.84 -3.71 -12.65
C ILE A 128 -9.20 -5.12 -13.12
N LYS A 129 -9.78 -5.94 -12.24
CA LYS A 129 -10.26 -7.29 -12.55
C LYS A 129 -11.38 -7.26 -13.59
N GLY A 130 -12.32 -6.33 -13.48
CA GLY A 130 -13.39 -6.13 -14.45
C GLY A 130 -12.90 -5.73 -15.85
N ASN A 131 -11.71 -5.12 -15.94
CA ASN A 131 -11.02 -4.81 -17.19
C ASN A 131 -10.13 -5.97 -17.72
N GLY A 132 -10.18 -7.15 -17.10
CA GLY A 132 -9.48 -8.35 -17.56
C GLY A 132 -8.03 -8.48 -17.08
N TYR A 133 -7.61 -7.68 -16.10
CA TYR A 133 -6.27 -7.73 -15.52
C TYR A 133 -6.27 -8.39 -14.13
N LYS A 134 -5.08 -8.78 -13.65
CA LYS A 134 -4.92 -9.28 -12.27
C LYS A 134 -4.29 -8.20 -11.40
N VAL A 135 -4.54 -8.28 -10.09
CA VAL A 135 -3.91 -7.41 -9.09
C VAL A 135 -3.08 -8.27 -8.15
N LEU A 136 -1.86 -7.83 -7.89
CA LEU A 136 -0.98 -8.32 -6.84
C LEU A 136 -0.73 -7.18 -5.84
N ARG A 137 -0.99 -7.43 -4.57
CA ARG A 137 -0.76 -6.45 -3.50
C ARG A 137 0.53 -6.76 -2.78
N LEU A 138 1.34 -5.73 -2.56
CA LEU A 138 2.54 -5.86 -1.75
C LEU A 138 2.18 -6.08 -0.28
N PRO A 139 3.00 -6.82 0.47
CA PRO A 139 2.88 -6.89 1.92
C PRO A 139 3.00 -5.49 2.54
N PRO A 140 2.27 -5.19 3.65
CA PRO A 140 2.41 -3.94 4.36
C PRO A 140 3.87 -3.67 4.76
N TYR A 141 4.33 -2.43 4.63
CA TYR A 141 5.69 -1.99 4.96
C TYR A 141 6.83 -2.52 4.07
N HIS A 142 6.51 -3.22 2.98
CA HIS A 142 7.50 -3.73 2.02
C HIS A 142 7.50 -2.95 0.70
N CYS A 143 7.76 -1.64 0.77
CA CYS A 143 7.89 -0.80 -0.43
C CYS A 143 9.18 -1.08 -1.22
N ASP A 144 10.16 -1.71 -0.59
CA ASP A 144 11.38 -2.26 -1.19
C ASP A 144 11.10 -3.39 -2.18
N LEU A 145 9.95 -4.07 -2.08
CA LEU A 145 9.47 -5.00 -3.09
C LEU A 145 8.77 -4.31 -4.28
N ASN A 146 8.76 -2.98 -4.33
CA ASN A 146 8.20 -2.21 -5.43
C ASN A 146 9.30 -1.59 -6.30
N ALA A 147 9.55 -2.16 -7.48
CA ALA A 147 10.62 -1.69 -8.37
C ALA A 147 10.50 -0.20 -8.74
N ILE A 148 9.28 0.34 -8.82
CA ILE A 148 9.07 1.74 -9.19
C ILE A 148 9.61 2.73 -8.13
N GLU A 149 9.77 2.32 -6.86
CA GLU A 149 10.34 3.17 -5.81
C GLU A 149 11.81 3.49 -6.08
N TYR A 150 12.55 2.52 -6.62
CA TYR A 150 13.93 2.74 -7.05
C TYR A 150 14.01 3.65 -8.27
N ILE A 151 13.06 3.52 -9.19
CA ILE A 151 12.93 4.43 -10.34
C ILE A 151 12.66 5.85 -9.84
N TRP A 152 11.73 6.04 -8.92
CA TRP A 152 11.45 7.35 -8.35
C TRP A 152 12.65 7.94 -7.64
N SER A 153 13.46 7.12 -6.97
CA SER A 153 14.73 7.55 -6.38
C SER A 153 15.70 8.07 -7.45
N THR A 154 15.81 7.38 -8.59
CA THR A 154 16.62 7.82 -9.74
C THR A 154 16.10 9.11 -10.36
N VAL A 155 14.79 9.22 -10.58
CA VAL A 155 14.17 10.46 -11.12
C VAL A 155 14.43 11.63 -10.18
N LYS A 156 14.24 11.47 -8.86
CA LYS A 156 14.52 12.50 -7.86
C LYS A 156 16.00 12.92 -7.87
N ARG A 157 16.93 11.97 -7.99
CA ARG A 157 18.37 12.23 -8.10
C ARG A 157 18.67 13.06 -9.35
N GLN A 158 18.17 12.66 -10.52
CA GLN A 158 18.39 13.37 -11.79
C GLN A 158 17.83 14.81 -11.75
N ILE A 159 16.65 15.03 -11.15
CA ILE A 159 16.09 16.38 -10.95
C ILE A 159 17.03 17.22 -10.08
N LYS A 160 17.53 16.67 -8.98
CA LYS A 160 18.44 17.38 -8.07
C LYS A 160 19.76 17.77 -8.75
N GLU A 161 20.35 16.86 -9.52
CA GLU A 161 21.62 17.09 -10.24
C GLU A 161 21.49 18.14 -11.34
N ARG A 162 20.33 18.21 -12.01
CA ARG A 162 20.07 19.16 -13.10
C ARG A 162 19.58 20.52 -12.63
N ASN A 163 19.08 20.62 -11.40
CA ASN A 163 18.65 21.89 -10.80
C ASN A 163 19.85 22.73 -10.31
N VAL A 164 20.67 23.21 -11.25
CA VAL A 164 21.90 23.96 -10.96
C VAL A 164 21.66 25.43 -10.58
N THR A 165 20.51 26.00 -10.93
CA THR A 165 20.17 27.42 -10.68
C THR A 165 19.47 27.66 -9.36
N GLY A 166 18.97 26.60 -8.70
CA GLY A 166 18.14 26.69 -7.50
C GLY A 166 16.73 27.24 -7.76
N ASP A 167 16.38 27.55 -9.01
CA ASP A 167 15.05 28.02 -9.38
C ASP A 167 14.08 26.84 -9.53
N LEU A 168 13.29 26.61 -8.48
CA LEU A 168 12.18 25.66 -8.47
C LEU A 168 10.87 26.31 -8.91
N SER A 169 10.92 27.07 -10.00
CA SER A 169 9.70 27.46 -10.71
C SER A 169 8.92 26.19 -11.12
N LEU A 170 7.59 26.30 -11.23
CA LEU A 170 6.77 25.14 -11.58
C LEU A 170 7.08 24.65 -13.00
N GLU A 171 7.32 25.58 -13.92
CA GLU A 171 7.70 25.28 -15.30
C GLU A 171 9.08 24.61 -15.35
N THR A 172 10.05 25.11 -14.58
CA THR A 172 11.38 24.50 -14.45
C THR A 172 11.26 23.08 -13.89
N LEU A 173 10.45 22.88 -12.85
CA LEU A 173 10.25 21.57 -12.23
C LEU A 173 9.55 20.57 -13.17
N GLU A 174 8.54 21.01 -13.92
CA GLU A 174 7.88 20.18 -14.95
C GLU A 174 8.86 19.79 -16.05
N ASN A 175 9.68 20.72 -16.55
CA ASN A 175 10.70 20.44 -17.55
C ASN A 175 11.78 19.47 -17.04
N LEU A 176 12.28 19.68 -15.81
CA LEU A 176 13.26 18.79 -15.18
C LEU A 176 12.69 17.39 -14.95
N LEU A 177 11.41 17.30 -14.55
CA LEU A 177 10.72 16.03 -14.39
C LEU A 177 10.63 15.27 -15.72
N CYS A 178 10.20 15.92 -16.80
CA CYS A 178 10.14 15.30 -18.13
C CYS A 178 11.52 14.77 -18.55
N GLN A 179 12.56 15.61 -18.47
CA GLN A 179 13.91 15.19 -18.81
C GLN A 179 14.40 14.04 -17.91
N ALA A 180 14.08 14.05 -16.63
CA ALA A 180 14.53 13.02 -15.68
C ALA A 180 13.82 11.69 -15.93
N MET A 181 12.53 11.72 -16.28
CA MET A 181 11.78 10.55 -16.67
C MET A 181 12.28 9.94 -17.98
N ASP A 182 12.55 10.77 -18.99
CA ASP A 182 13.12 10.34 -20.28
C ASP A 182 14.56 9.83 -20.12
N GLY A 183 15.27 10.29 -19.09
CA GLY A 183 16.62 9.87 -18.76
C GLY A 183 16.69 8.54 -18.00
N VAL A 184 15.58 7.93 -17.60
CA VAL A 184 15.58 6.58 -17.01
C VAL A 184 15.71 5.56 -18.13
N THR A 185 16.84 4.85 -18.17
CA THR A 185 17.10 3.87 -19.23
C THR A 185 16.35 2.55 -18.96
N SER A 186 16.06 1.79 -20.03
CA SER A 186 15.50 0.44 -19.89
C SER A 186 16.45 -0.50 -19.15
N GLN A 187 17.77 -0.31 -19.29
CA GLN A 187 18.78 -1.10 -18.56
C GLN A 187 18.72 -0.83 -17.05
N GLU A 188 18.61 0.43 -16.62
CA GLU A 188 18.40 0.76 -15.21
C GLU A 188 17.09 0.17 -14.70
N TRP A 189 16.01 0.27 -15.49
CA TRP A 189 14.72 -0.32 -15.14
C TRP A 189 14.83 -1.82 -14.90
N GLN A 190 15.47 -2.52 -15.84
CA GLN A 190 15.71 -3.95 -15.75
C GLN A 190 16.55 -4.32 -14.52
N ALA A 191 17.57 -3.53 -14.20
CA ALA A 191 18.39 -3.77 -13.02
C ALA A 191 17.58 -3.68 -11.72
N TYR A 192 16.66 -2.73 -11.60
CA TYR A 192 15.80 -2.60 -10.43
C TYR A 192 14.74 -3.70 -10.32
N CYS A 193 14.16 -4.15 -11.44
CA CYS A 193 13.28 -5.32 -11.44
C CYS A 193 14.01 -6.57 -10.91
N HIS A 194 15.21 -6.87 -11.43
CA HIS A 194 16.00 -7.99 -10.94
C HIS A 194 16.47 -7.82 -9.48
N HIS A 195 16.72 -6.59 -9.04
CA HIS A 195 17.06 -6.32 -7.64
C HIS A 195 15.91 -6.71 -6.72
N VAL A 196 14.67 -6.34 -7.08
CA VAL A 196 13.46 -6.70 -6.33
C VAL A 196 13.25 -8.21 -6.32
N GLU A 197 13.42 -8.90 -7.45
CA GLU A 197 13.33 -10.38 -7.51
C GLU A 197 14.35 -11.05 -6.58
N LYS A 198 15.60 -10.54 -6.52
CA LYS A 198 16.61 -11.05 -5.59
C LYS A 198 16.25 -10.78 -4.14
N LEU A 199 15.67 -9.61 -3.86
CA LEU A 199 15.23 -9.25 -2.52
C LEU A 199 14.08 -10.14 -2.06
N GLU A 200 13.11 -10.41 -2.94
CA GLU A 200 12.02 -11.35 -2.70
C GLU A 200 12.55 -12.75 -2.35
N ASN A 201 13.47 -13.29 -3.15
CA ASN A 201 14.10 -14.59 -2.85
C ASN A 201 14.83 -14.58 -1.50
N THR A 202 15.52 -13.49 -1.17
CA THR A 202 16.21 -13.35 0.12
C THR A 202 15.21 -13.36 1.28
N TYR A 203 14.04 -12.74 1.12
CA TYR A 203 12.98 -12.77 2.14
C TYR A 203 12.39 -14.17 2.28
N TRP A 204 12.14 -14.84 1.17
CA TRP A 204 11.67 -16.22 1.16
C TRP A 204 12.64 -17.18 1.87
N GLU A 205 13.93 -17.11 1.57
CA GLU A 205 14.95 -17.93 2.21
C GLU A 205 15.04 -17.68 3.73
N ARG A 206 14.94 -16.42 4.16
CA ARG A 206 14.99 -16.06 5.58
C ARG A 206 13.74 -16.50 6.34
N ASP A 207 12.58 -16.42 5.70
CA ASP A 207 11.31 -16.87 6.28
C ASP A 207 11.34 -18.38 6.55
N GLY A 208 11.84 -19.17 5.60
CA GLY A 208 12.02 -20.61 5.78
C GLY A 208 12.98 -20.97 6.93
N ILE A 209 14.09 -20.24 7.08
CA ILE A 209 15.02 -20.45 8.21
C ILE A 209 14.34 -20.13 9.55
N LEU A 210 13.51 -19.08 9.62
CA LEU A 210 12.78 -18.75 10.84
C LEU A 210 11.77 -19.85 11.21
N GLU A 211 11.07 -20.41 10.23
CA GLU A 211 10.16 -21.54 10.45
C GLU A 211 10.90 -22.75 11.04
N GLU A 212 12.02 -23.15 10.45
CA GLU A 212 12.86 -24.25 10.95
C GLU A 212 13.36 -23.99 12.39
N LEU A 213 13.81 -22.78 12.70
CA LEU A 213 14.28 -22.41 14.04
C LEU A 213 13.15 -22.42 15.08
N VAL A 214 11.95 -21.99 14.70
CA VAL A 214 10.77 -22.03 15.57
C VAL A 214 10.40 -23.48 15.87
N ASP A 215 10.38 -24.34 14.85
CA ASP A 215 10.11 -25.77 15.03
C ASP A 215 11.15 -26.44 15.92
N GLU A 216 12.44 -26.14 15.73
CA GLU A 216 13.52 -26.64 16.60
C GLU A 216 13.36 -26.17 18.06
N LEU A 217 13.01 -24.91 18.29
CA LEU A 217 12.75 -24.37 19.63
C LEU A 217 11.55 -25.05 20.30
N VAL A 218 10.46 -25.28 19.56
CA VAL A 218 9.28 -26.01 20.06
C VAL A 218 9.66 -27.45 20.42
N ILE A 219 10.46 -28.13 19.59
CA ILE A 219 10.97 -29.47 19.90
C ILE A 219 11.82 -29.46 21.16
N GLN A 220 12.71 -28.47 21.33
CA GLN A 220 13.56 -28.35 22.51
C GLN A 220 12.76 -28.11 23.80
N ILE A 221 11.75 -27.25 23.77
CA ILE A 221 10.84 -27.01 24.90
C ILE A 221 10.10 -28.32 25.26
N ASN A 222 9.53 -29.00 24.27
CA ASN A 222 8.81 -30.25 24.49
C ASN A 222 9.72 -31.40 24.97
N SER A 223 11.01 -31.38 24.63
CA SER A 223 12.00 -32.38 25.10
C SER A 223 12.52 -32.11 26.50
N ASN A 224 12.44 -30.86 26.98
CA ASN A 224 12.83 -30.48 28.34
C ASN A 224 11.67 -30.53 29.35
N ASP A 225 10.42 -30.67 28.89
CA ASP A 225 9.23 -30.83 29.72
C ASP A 225 8.90 -32.29 30.09
N SER A 226 9.81 -33.25 29.82
CA SER A 226 9.74 -34.55 30.51
C SER A 226 10.36 -34.44 31.90
N ASP A 227 9.76 -33.64 32.78
CA ASP A 227 9.58 -33.98 34.19
C ASP A 227 8.69 -32.96 34.92
N THR A 228 7.50 -33.45 35.26
CA THR A 228 6.61 -33.09 36.38
C THR A 228 5.45 -32.14 36.10
N ASP A 229 4.25 -32.75 36.07
CA ASP A 229 2.94 -32.11 36.23
C ASP A 229 2.90 -31.09 37.38
N SER A 230 2.44 -29.88 37.08
CA SER A 230 1.55 -29.15 37.98
C SER A 230 0.68 -28.20 37.18
N GLU A 231 -0.62 -28.50 37.14
CA GLU A 231 -1.67 -27.62 36.65
C GLU A 231 -1.67 -26.31 37.45
N GLU A 232 -1.35 -25.19 36.80
CA GLU A 232 -1.86 -23.88 37.22
C GLU A 232 -2.37 -23.12 36.01
N THR A 233 -3.70 -23.03 35.93
CA THR A 233 -4.43 -22.14 35.04
C THR A 233 -4.17 -20.69 35.44
N GLU A 234 -3.38 -19.96 34.66
CA GLU A 234 -3.40 -18.49 34.68
C GLU A 234 -3.73 -17.94 33.30
N SER A 235 -4.96 -17.44 33.17
CA SER A 235 -5.39 -16.55 32.10
C SER A 235 -4.63 -15.23 32.23
N CYS A 236 -3.62 -15.00 31.39
CA CYS A 236 -3.04 -13.67 31.20
C CYS A 236 -3.68 -12.99 29.98
N HIS A 237 -4.76 -12.26 30.24
CA HIS A 237 -5.06 -11.07 29.47
C HIS A 237 -3.88 -10.11 29.64
N SER A 238 -3.20 -9.75 28.55
CA SER A 238 -2.40 -8.53 28.50
C SER A 238 -2.71 -7.78 27.21
N ASP A 239 -3.43 -6.68 27.40
CA ASP A 239 -3.51 -5.57 26.47
C ASP A 239 -2.10 -5.17 25.98
N LEU A 240 -1.91 -5.17 24.66
CA LEU A 240 -0.80 -4.47 24.00
C LEU A 240 -1.40 -3.50 22.99
N ASP A 241 -2.11 -2.51 23.53
CA ASP A 241 -2.34 -1.24 22.86
C ASP A 241 -1.23 -0.25 23.28
N SER A 242 -0.71 0.48 22.30
CA SER A 242 0.10 1.70 22.40
C SER A 242 1.61 1.58 22.68
N PHE A 243 2.37 1.14 21.67
CA PHE A 243 3.67 1.77 21.42
C PHE A 243 3.48 3.01 20.53
N GLN A 244 3.21 4.15 21.17
CA GLN A 244 3.51 5.44 20.55
C GLN A 244 5.04 5.57 20.44
N TYR A 245 5.59 5.32 19.26
CA TYR A 245 6.92 5.80 18.91
C TYR A 245 6.85 6.88 17.83
N SER A 246 7.39 8.02 18.22
CA SER A 246 7.40 9.29 17.52
C SER A 246 8.11 9.17 16.16
N ASN A 247 7.38 9.41 15.08
CA ASN A 247 7.99 9.67 13.77
C ASN A 247 8.74 10.99 13.84
N HIS A 248 10.04 10.92 14.08
CA HIS A 248 10.97 12.04 13.94
C HIS A 248 11.97 11.75 12.81
N ASN A 249 11.47 11.54 11.59
CA ASN A 249 12.22 11.96 10.41
C ASN A 249 12.13 13.48 10.30
N LYS A 250 12.81 14.16 11.24
CA LYS A 250 13.34 15.49 11.01
C LYS A 250 14.45 15.34 9.98
N LEU A 251 14.09 15.47 8.71
CA LEU A 251 14.99 16.13 7.78
C LEU A 251 15.17 17.55 8.34
N GLN A 252 16.26 17.78 9.07
CA GLN A 252 16.70 19.13 9.36
C GLN A 252 17.09 19.77 8.03
N ASN A 253 16.43 20.89 7.76
CA ASN A 253 16.82 21.88 6.75
C ASN A 253 18.29 22.26 6.95
N PHE A 254 19.10 22.20 5.89
CA PHE A 254 19.60 23.34 5.10
C PHE A 254 20.22 22.82 3.80
#